data_AF-A0A2R4FLY3-F1
#
_entry.id   AF-A0A2R4FLY3-F1
#
_cell.length_a   1.000
_cell.length_b   1.000
_cell.length_c   1.000
_cell.angle_alpha   90.00
_cell.angle_beta   90.00
_cell.angle_gamma   90.00
#
_symmetry.space_group_name_H-M   'P 1'
#
loop_
_entity.id
_entity.type
_entity.pdbx_description
1 polymer ?
#
loop_
_entity_poly.entity_id
_entity_poly.type
_entity_poly.pdbx_seq_one_letter_code
_entity_poly.pdbx_strand_id
1 'polypeptide(L)'
;MTVSELHHDLAGLVVEASDGQISAADALAEPESLGLLGLTSLGYVRLIQAVEHRYGVVVEPDDDVSGLDTVPALADYLHSRGV
;
A
#
# COMPACT_ATOMS: atom_id res chain seq x y z
N MET A 1 8.92 -11.09 6.57
CA MET A 1 9.13 -11.10 5.10
C MET A 1 10.35 -10.25 4.77
N THR A 2 10.92 -10.39 3.58
CA THR A 2 11.86 -9.38 3.07
C THR A 2 11.10 -8.17 2.54
N VAL A 3 11.72 -7.00 2.53
CA VAL A 3 11.12 -5.77 1.99
C VAL A 3 10.69 -5.96 0.53
N SER A 4 11.47 -6.66 -0.30
CA SER A 4 11.11 -6.94 -1.70
C SER A 4 9.88 -7.85 -1.85
N GLU A 5 9.65 -8.78 -0.93
CA GLU A 5 8.43 -9.60 -0.91
C GLU A 5 7.21 -8.77 -0.51
N LEU A 6 7.37 -7.86 0.48
CA LEU A 6 6.33 -6.92 0.89
C LEU A 6 5.91 -6.03 -0.28
N HIS A 7 6.87 -5.50 -1.03
CA HIS A 7 6.60 -4.68 -2.22
C HIS A 7 5.70 -5.43 -3.22
N HIS A 8 6.02 -6.69 -3.54
CA HIS A 8 5.26 -7.45 -4.51
C HIS A 8 3.83 -7.78 -4.03
N ASP A 9 3.69 -8.14 -2.75
CA ASP A 9 2.39 -8.45 -2.15
C ASP A 9 1.52 -7.18 -2.04
N LEU A 10 2.10 -6.06 -1.59
CA LEU A 10 1.45 -4.75 -1.54
C LEU A 10 1.01 -4.27 -2.93
N ALA A 11 1.83 -4.47 -3.95
CA ALA A 11 1.46 -4.14 -5.32
C ALA A 11 0.21 -4.90 -5.77
N GLY A 12 0.06 -6.17 -5.36
CA GLY A 12 -1.17 -6.95 -5.56
C GLY A 12 -2.37 -6.35 -4.84
N LEU A 13 -2.21 -5.92 -3.59
CA LEU A 13 -3.26 -5.24 -2.82
C LEU A 13 -3.66 -3.91 -3.46
N VAL A 14 -2.72 -3.18 -4.07
CA VAL A 14 -3.02 -1.96 -4.83
C VAL A 14 -3.88 -2.25 -6.06
N VAL A 15 -3.62 -3.34 -6.79
CA VAL A 15 -4.47 -3.75 -7.91
C VAL A 15 -5.90 -4.01 -7.43
N GLU A 16 -6.05 -4.75 -6.34
CA GLU A 16 -7.37 -5.06 -5.76
C GLU A 16 -8.09 -3.80 -5.28
N ALA A 17 -7.40 -2.95 -4.52
CA ALA A 17 -7.96 -1.73 -3.96
C ALA A 17 -8.33 -0.67 -5.02
N SER A 18 -7.64 -0.69 -6.16
CA SER A 18 -7.91 0.17 -7.32
C SER A 18 -8.89 -0.45 -8.33
N ASP A 19 -9.54 -1.58 -8.01
CA ASP A 19 -10.42 -2.30 -8.94
C ASP A 19 -9.73 -2.62 -10.30
N GLY A 20 -8.41 -2.84 -10.28
CA GLY A 20 -7.58 -3.11 -11.45
C GLY A 20 -7.20 -1.89 -12.29
N GLN A 21 -7.48 -0.66 -11.82
CA GLN A 21 -7.06 0.56 -12.51
C GLN A 21 -5.54 0.75 -12.47
N ILE A 22 -4.90 0.36 -11.37
CA ILE A 22 -3.45 0.42 -11.19
C ILE A 22 -2.92 -1.01 -11.30
N SER A 23 -1.96 -1.24 -12.20
CA SER A 23 -1.32 -2.54 -12.29
C SER A 23 -0.23 -2.69 -11.23
N ALA A 24 0.06 -3.94 -10.82
CA ALA A 24 1.13 -4.19 -9.85
C ALA A 24 2.50 -3.71 -10.36
N ALA A 25 2.73 -3.73 -11.68
CA ALA A 25 3.95 -3.23 -12.27
C ALA A 25 4.05 -1.70 -12.14
N ASP A 26 2.96 -0.98 -12.38
CA ASP A 26 2.92 0.48 -12.24
C ASP A 26 3.07 0.89 -10.77
N ALA A 27 2.39 0.18 -9.85
CA ALA A 27 2.50 0.42 -8.42
C ALA A 27 3.93 0.19 -7.87
N LEU A 28 4.68 -0.75 -8.46
CA LEU A 28 6.08 -1.01 -8.12
C LEU A 28 7.04 -0.03 -8.81
N ALA A 29 6.67 0.44 -10.00
CA ALA A 29 7.50 1.36 -10.78
C ALA A 29 7.38 2.81 -10.30
N GLU A 30 6.24 3.19 -9.70
CA GLU A 30 6.01 4.54 -9.17
C GLU A 30 6.50 4.69 -7.72
N PRO A 31 7.54 5.51 -7.50
CA PRO A 31 8.06 5.76 -6.16
C PRO A 31 7.38 6.98 -5.49
N GLU A 32 6.59 7.78 -6.21
CA GLU A 32 6.11 9.07 -5.72
C GLU A 32 4.78 8.99 -4.97
N SER A 33 3.71 8.52 -5.61
CA SER A 33 2.40 8.37 -4.97
C SER A 33 1.44 7.57 -5.84
N LEU A 34 0.73 6.61 -5.25
CA LEU A 34 -0.37 5.91 -5.91
C LEU A 34 -1.51 6.87 -6.31
N GLY A 35 -1.64 8.01 -5.63
CA GLY A 35 -2.59 9.06 -6.01
C GLY A 35 -2.33 9.61 -7.41
N LEU A 36 -1.07 9.69 -7.83
CA LEU A 36 -0.69 10.12 -9.19
C LEU A 36 -1.06 9.09 -10.26
N LEU A 37 -1.05 7.80 -9.89
CA LEU A 37 -1.58 6.73 -10.73
C LEU A 37 -3.11 6.70 -10.80
N GLY A 38 -3.78 7.61 -10.10
CA GLY A 38 -5.23 7.71 -10.08
C GLY A 38 -5.89 6.95 -8.93
N LEU A 39 -5.13 6.57 -7.89
CA LEU A 39 -5.72 6.02 -6.68
C LEU A 39 -6.62 7.06 -6.03
N THR A 40 -7.91 6.75 -5.97
CA THR A 40 -8.91 7.63 -5.35
C THR A 40 -8.82 7.55 -3.82
N SER A 41 -9.36 8.54 -3.11
CA SER A 41 -9.45 8.49 -1.64
C SER A 41 -10.17 7.24 -1.12
N LEU A 42 -11.14 6.71 -1.87
CA LEU A 42 -11.83 5.47 -1.54
C LEU A 42 -10.95 4.24 -1.78
N GLY A 43 -10.21 4.21 -2.89
CA GLY A 43 -9.21 3.17 -3.16
C GLY A 43 -8.11 3.15 -2.10
N TYR A 44 -7.70 4.32 -1.64
CA TYR A 44 -6.75 4.45 -0.53
C TYR A 44 -7.27 3.82 0.77
N VAL A 45 -8.50 4.14 1.19
CA VAL A 45 -9.11 3.53 2.39
C VAL A 45 -9.23 2.01 2.24
N ARG A 46 -9.62 1.51 1.05
CA ARG A 46 -9.68 0.06 0.78
C ARG A 46 -8.31 -0.60 0.85
N LEU A 47 -7.27 0.05 0.34
CA LEU A 47 -5.90 -0.45 0.42
C LEU A 47 -5.46 -0.61 1.87
N ILE A 48 -5.68 0.41 2.70
CA ILE A 48 -5.34 0.35 4.12
C ILE A 48 -6.11 -0.78 4.80
N GLN A 49 -7.42 -0.89 4.58
CA GLN A 49 -8.22 -1.99 5.15
C GLN A 49 -7.72 -3.37 4.70
N ALA A 50 -7.31 -3.51 3.44
CA ALA A 50 -6.77 -4.76 2.90
C ALA A 50 -5.43 -5.11 3.56
N VAL A 51 -4.54 -4.13 3.74
CA VAL A 51 -3.25 -4.27 4.45
C VAL A 51 -3.47 -4.65 5.91
N GLU A 52 -4.35 -3.94 6.61
CA GLU A 52 -4.71 -4.23 8.01
C GLU A 52 -5.24 -5.66 8.16
N HIS A 53 -6.17 -6.05 7.28
CA HIS A 53 -6.74 -7.40 7.29
C HIS A 53 -5.70 -8.47 6.97
N ARG A 54 -4.82 -8.20 6.00
CA ARG A 54 -3.82 -9.16 5.49
C ARG A 54 -2.71 -9.42 6.50
N TYR A 55 -2.18 -8.37 7.12
CA TYR A 55 -1.02 -8.45 8.00
C TYR A 55 -1.39 -8.38 9.48
N GLY A 56 -2.66 -8.15 9.82
CA GLY A 56 -3.12 -8.01 11.20
C GLY A 56 -2.58 -6.75 11.88
N VAL A 57 -2.22 -5.73 11.09
CA VAL A 57 -1.78 -4.43 11.58
C VAL A 57 -2.96 -3.48 11.71
N VAL A 58 -2.82 -2.46 12.55
CA VAL A 58 -3.77 -1.35 12.62
C VAL A 58 -3.00 -0.09 12.24
N VAL A 59 -3.50 0.62 11.24
CA VAL A 59 -2.97 1.90 10.78
C VAL A 59 -3.82 2.97 11.46
N GLU A 60 -3.24 3.66 12.44
CA GLU A 60 -4.00 4.69 13.14
C GLU A 60 -4.16 5.92 12.23
N PRO A 61 -5.31 6.61 12.22
CA PRO A 61 -5.48 7.82 11.42
C PRO A 61 -4.57 8.97 11.86
N ASP A 62 -3.96 8.88 13.04
CA ASP A 62 -2.95 9.81 13.57
C ASP A 62 -1.51 9.39 13.21
N ASP A 63 -1.29 8.14 12.74
CA ASP A 63 -0.05 7.82 12.03
C ASP A 63 0.04 8.73 10.80
N ASP A 64 1.24 8.93 10.27
CA ASP A 64 1.47 9.71 9.04
C ASP A 64 0.98 8.92 7.80
N VAL A 65 -0.30 8.51 7.84
CA VAL A 65 -1.03 7.76 6.82
C VAL A 65 -0.98 8.50 5.49
N SER A 66 -0.93 9.83 5.54
CA SER A 66 -0.70 10.69 4.38
C SER A 66 0.57 10.34 3.59
N GLY A 67 1.60 9.81 4.25
CA GLY A 67 2.84 9.32 3.64
C GLY A 67 2.84 7.82 3.29
N LEU A 68 1.77 7.09 3.62
CA LEU A 68 1.56 5.68 3.25
C LEU A 68 0.82 5.55 1.91
N ASP A 69 1.09 6.45 0.98
CA ASP A 69 0.49 6.50 -0.35
C ASP A 69 1.39 5.87 -1.43
N THR A 70 2.51 5.26 -1.04
CA THR A 70 3.41 4.53 -1.94
C THR A 70 3.62 3.09 -1.46
N VAL A 71 3.88 2.19 -2.40
CA VAL A 71 4.21 0.78 -2.09
C VAL A 71 5.47 0.68 -1.20
N PRO A 72 6.57 1.42 -1.46
CA PRO A 72 7.72 1.42 -0.58
C PRO A 72 7.43 1.91 0.84
N ALA A 73 6.69 3.02 1.00
CA ALA A 73 6.35 3.52 2.33
C ALA A 73 5.51 2.52 3.14
N LEU A 74 4.54 1.86 2.49
CA LEU A 74 3.77 0.78 3.11
C LEU A 74 4.67 -0.42 3.48
N ALA A 75 5.60 -0.80 2.61
CA ALA A 75 6.52 -1.91 2.88
C ALA A 75 7.44 -1.61 4.07
N ASP A 76 8.02 -0.42 4.11
CA ASP A 76 8.86 0.04 5.22
C ASP A 76 8.06 0.15 6.53
N TYR A 77 6.83 0.65 6.46
CA TYR A 77 5.93 0.71 7.60
C TYR A 77 5.63 -0.68 8.18
N LEU A 78 5.27 -1.64 7.33
CA LEU A 78 5.03 -3.03 7.75
C LEU A 78 6.29 -3.67 8.32
N HIS A 79 7.43 -3.44 7.68
CA HIS A 79 8.72 -3.95 8.15
C HIS A 79 9.07 -3.39 9.53
N SER A 80 8.80 -2.11 9.79
CA SER A 80 9.01 -1.47 11.09
C SER A 80 8.15 -2.08 12.21
N ARG A 81 6.98 -2.65 11.86
CA ARG A 81 6.08 -3.35 12.79
C ARG A 81 6.40 -4.84 12.94
N GLY A 82 7.46 -5.34 12.31
CA GLY A 82 7.95 -6.71 12.46
C GLY A 82 7.25 -7.75 11.60
N VAL A 83 6.59 -7.32 10.52
CA VAL A 83 6.04 -8.18 9.46
C VAL A 83 7.17 -8.69 8.55
#